data_AF-A0AAN9YCV8-F1
#
_entry.id   AF-A0AAN9YCV8-F1
#
_cell.length_a   1.000
_cell.length_b   1.000
_cell.length_c   1.000
_cell.angle_alpha   90.00
_cell.angle_beta   90.00
_cell.angle_gamma   90.00
#
_symmetry.space_group_name_H-M   'P 1'
#
loop_
_entity.id
_entity.type
_entity.pdbx_description
1 polymer ?
#
loop_
_entity_poly.entity_id
_entity_poly.type
_entity_poly.pdbx_seq_one_letter_code
_entity_poly.pdbx_strand_id
1 'polypeptide(L)'
;MLYYTDPDNAKPYDFGVMVFTDYGNASGFFERFNIPVSTKEMPSLNYLYADFKTGQHLSNYTSPSWDEQLAALEAYVSVAEKYEELIVPGYWNFPDASEIPEDLLLNFGDFVEKYNITDALPIIFSTTGLGVGNPLDKITLPVMQDFGAQMGRLLTGAQTSFAPSSGRNQDLYDAIARFLGDKVYCNTRAISSTRSEDGVIVTVRNVLSGQETVVNAKKLLIAVEPVAKKLAAFDLDEHEEHLFSKFQFTREYTAIVSNPSLPTNYSVTNLPYAANDNNYKTYPDFNFTSSFDAVHYDSDLYRIDVIGDENLGPQEAKALAQQNFKTLVESGVLPASNQTGLKFEAFSDHGPMHDRVSVEELKAGFIQDLLGLQGLRSTWYTGAAFSSNYQTILWQYNEVLLPQLLAT
;
A
#
# COMPACT_ATOMS: atom_id res chain seq x y z
N MET A 1 0.75 -14.71 -4.12
CA MET A 1 0.74 -15.05 -2.68
C MET A 1 1.53 -13.95 -1.98
N LEU A 2 1.05 -13.46 -0.84
CA LEU A 2 1.69 -12.36 -0.08
C LEU A 2 2.53 -12.86 1.10
N TYR A 3 2.79 -14.17 1.15
CA TYR A 3 3.67 -14.81 2.12
C TYR A 3 4.58 -15.83 1.41
N TYR A 4 5.75 -16.04 1.98
CA TYR A 4 6.74 -17.03 1.56
C TYR A 4 6.99 -18.00 2.72
N THR A 5 7.06 -19.31 2.45
CA THR A 5 7.46 -20.29 3.47
C THR A 5 8.88 -20.72 3.18
N ASP A 6 9.77 -20.43 4.11
CA ASP A 6 11.17 -20.80 3.99
C ASP A 6 11.30 -22.34 4.06
N PRO A 7 11.88 -22.98 3.02
CA PRO A 7 11.98 -24.42 2.96
C PRO A 7 12.91 -25.02 4.03
N ASP A 8 13.83 -24.24 4.60
CA ASP A 8 14.84 -24.75 5.53
C ASP A 8 14.34 -24.82 6.97
N ASN A 9 13.41 -23.94 7.35
CA ASN A 9 12.86 -23.86 8.71
C ASN A 9 11.32 -23.88 8.78
N ALA A 10 10.63 -23.96 7.65
CA ALA A 10 9.17 -23.95 7.51
C ALA A 10 8.47 -22.71 8.11
N LYS A 11 9.19 -21.62 8.36
CA LYS A 11 8.61 -20.37 8.88
C LYS A 11 7.94 -19.59 7.74
N PRO A 12 6.71 -19.07 7.95
CA PRO A 12 6.09 -18.13 7.03
C PRO A 12 6.64 -16.72 7.23
N TYR A 13 6.85 -16.02 6.12
CA TYR A 13 7.22 -14.61 6.07
C TYR A 13 6.22 -13.88 5.18
N ASP A 14 5.37 -13.06 5.79
CA ASP A 14 4.54 -12.09 5.06
C ASP A 14 5.45 -11.00 4.48
N PHE A 15 5.34 -10.78 3.17
CA PHE A 15 6.14 -9.77 2.45
C PHE A 15 5.28 -8.72 1.73
N GLY A 16 3.95 -8.85 1.80
CA GLY A 16 3.00 -7.76 1.57
C GLY A 16 2.64 -7.05 2.89
N VAL A 17 1.36 -7.08 3.28
CA VAL A 17 0.91 -6.61 4.60
C VAL A 17 1.61 -7.43 5.69
N MET A 18 2.29 -6.78 6.62
CA MET A 18 3.02 -7.45 7.71
C MET A 18 2.27 -7.47 9.04
N VAL A 19 1.50 -6.42 9.34
CA VAL A 19 0.71 -6.23 10.55
C VAL A 19 -0.61 -5.54 10.22
N PHE A 20 -1.62 -5.71 11.09
CA PHE A 20 -2.90 -5.03 11.03
C PHE A 20 -2.97 -3.98 12.12
N THR A 21 -3.20 -2.72 11.75
CA THR A 21 -3.57 -1.66 12.68
C THR A 21 -4.95 -1.96 13.25
N ASP A 22 -5.10 -1.93 14.58
CA ASP A 22 -6.39 -2.13 15.23
C ASP A 22 -7.28 -0.89 15.03
N TYR A 23 -7.95 -0.85 13.87
CA TYR A 23 -8.84 0.22 13.44
C TYR A 23 -10.25 -0.34 13.28
N GLY A 24 -11.25 0.32 13.85
CA GLY A 24 -12.61 -0.22 13.91
C GLY A 24 -12.67 -1.49 14.77
N ASN A 25 -13.36 -2.53 14.30
CA ASN A 25 -13.43 -3.84 14.96
C ASN A 25 -12.56 -4.90 14.25
N ALA A 26 -11.33 -4.54 13.89
CA ALA A 26 -10.44 -5.41 13.11
C ALA A 26 -10.11 -6.72 13.85
N SER A 27 -9.80 -6.65 15.15
CA SER A 27 -9.54 -7.81 16.00
C SER A 27 -10.73 -8.78 16.07
N GLY A 28 -11.96 -8.25 16.14
CA GLY A 28 -13.18 -9.05 16.11
C GLY A 28 -13.35 -9.91 14.85
N PHE A 29 -12.74 -9.53 13.73
CA PHE A 29 -12.77 -10.35 12.51
C PHE A 29 -11.92 -11.62 12.63
N PHE A 30 -10.77 -11.53 13.33
CA PHE A 30 -9.94 -12.69 13.63
C PHE A 30 -10.59 -13.58 14.70
N GLU A 31 -11.19 -12.98 15.73
CA GLU A 31 -11.93 -13.69 16.78
C GLU A 31 -13.06 -14.54 16.19
N ARG A 32 -13.82 -13.99 15.23
CA ARG A 32 -14.90 -14.72 14.53
C ARG A 32 -14.45 -16.05 13.95
N PHE A 33 -13.20 -16.17 13.52
CA PHE A 33 -12.64 -17.39 12.94
C PHE A 33 -11.72 -18.16 13.88
N ASN A 34 -11.68 -17.78 15.17
CA ASN A 34 -10.79 -18.36 16.19
C ASN A 34 -9.31 -18.32 15.78
N ILE A 35 -8.87 -17.22 15.17
CA ILE A 35 -7.47 -17.05 14.78
C ILE A 35 -6.77 -16.26 15.89
N PRO A 36 -5.83 -16.86 16.63
CA PRO A 36 -5.08 -16.15 17.64
C PRO A 36 -4.21 -15.08 16.99
N VAL A 37 -4.20 -13.90 17.60
CA VAL A 37 -3.37 -12.78 17.18
C VAL A 37 -2.42 -12.36 18.30
N SER A 38 -1.27 -11.82 17.93
CA SER A 38 -0.27 -11.30 18.86
C SER A 38 0.43 -10.09 18.25
N THR A 39 1.11 -9.32 19.09
CA THR A 39 2.07 -8.31 18.62
C THR A 39 3.15 -8.99 17.78
N LYS A 40 3.51 -8.38 16.65
CA LYS A 40 4.61 -8.84 15.80
C LYS A 40 5.88 -8.09 16.18
N GLU A 41 6.90 -8.82 16.60
CA GLU A 41 8.23 -8.25 16.81
C GLU A 41 8.95 -8.12 15.47
N MET A 42 9.41 -6.91 15.17
CA MET A 42 10.27 -6.65 14.01
C MET A 42 11.73 -6.90 14.39
N PRO A 43 12.56 -7.44 13.49
CA PRO A 43 13.97 -7.67 13.79
C PRO A 43 14.70 -6.35 14.04
N SER A 44 15.62 -6.35 14.99
CA SER A 44 16.56 -5.24 15.16
C SER A 44 17.69 -5.39 14.14
N LEU A 45 17.78 -4.43 13.22
CA LEU A 45 18.74 -4.44 12.11
C LEU A 45 19.72 -3.28 12.23
N ASN A 46 20.93 -3.49 11.72
CA ASN A 46 21.86 -2.40 11.43
C ASN A 46 21.47 -1.70 10.13
N TYR A 47 21.76 -0.41 9.99
CA TYR A 47 21.43 0.33 8.78
C TYR A 47 22.69 0.64 7.97
N LEU A 48 22.60 0.41 6.66
CA LEU A 48 23.56 0.87 5.67
C LEU A 48 22.80 1.69 4.64
N TYR A 49 23.14 2.99 4.53
CA TYR A 49 22.49 3.89 3.57
C TYR A 49 23.35 4.04 2.32
N ALA A 50 22.76 3.80 1.16
CA ALA A 50 23.44 3.97 -0.12
C ALA A 50 22.49 4.50 -1.19
N ASP A 51 23.03 5.21 -2.16
CA ASP A 51 22.29 5.55 -3.37
C ASP A 51 22.34 4.35 -4.31
N PHE A 52 21.21 3.69 -4.51
CA PHE A 52 21.15 2.45 -5.29
C PHE A 52 21.33 2.68 -6.80
N LYS A 53 21.17 3.92 -7.26
CA LYS A 53 21.36 4.30 -8.65
C LYS A 53 22.83 4.55 -8.97
N THR A 54 23.55 5.19 -8.04
CA THR A 54 24.96 5.58 -8.25
C THR A 54 25.96 4.64 -7.57
N GLY A 55 25.52 3.86 -6.58
CA GLY A 55 26.37 3.00 -5.76
C GLY A 55 27.15 3.77 -4.69
N GLN A 56 26.85 5.05 -4.47
CA GLN A 56 27.55 5.86 -3.48
C GLN A 56 27.07 5.53 -2.06
N HIS A 57 28.02 5.26 -1.16
CA HIS A 57 27.76 5.10 0.27
C HIS A 57 27.45 6.45 0.92
N LEU A 58 26.38 6.55 1.69
CA LEU A 58 26.06 7.74 2.47
C LEU A 58 26.74 7.68 3.85
N SER A 59 28.06 7.78 3.88
CA SER A 59 28.85 7.65 5.12
C SER A 59 28.69 8.78 6.13
N ASN A 60 28.14 9.92 5.70
CA ASN A 60 27.90 11.09 6.56
C ASN A 60 26.43 11.17 7.01
N TYR A 61 25.55 10.34 6.44
CA TYR A 61 24.15 10.33 6.81
C TYR A 61 23.95 9.68 8.17
N THR A 62 23.22 10.36 9.02
CA THR A 62 22.70 9.86 10.29
C THR A 62 21.26 10.35 10.36
N SER A 63 20.29 9.44 10.45
CA SER A 63 18.91 9.83 10.70
C SER A 63 18.80 10.62 12.02
N PRO A 64 17.77 11.48 12.18
CA PRO A 64 17.50 12.09 13.48
C PRO A 64 17.41 11.01 14.57
N SER A 65 17.72 11.38 15.81
CA SER A 65 17.58 10.45 16.93
C SER A 65 16.14 9.97 17.05
N TRP A 66 15.94 8.81 17.68
CA TRP A 66 14.58 8.28 17.88
C TRP A 66 13.67 9.28 18.59
N ASP A 67 14.18 9.99 19.60
CA ASP A 67 13.42 11.00 20.33
C ASP A 67 13.02 12.20 19.45
N GLU A 68 13.89 12.65 18.54
CA GLU A 68 13.59 13.73 17.58
C GLU A 68 12.55 13.29 16.56
N GLN A 69 12.69 12.09 15.99
CA GLN A 69 11.72 11.52 15.06
C GLN A 69 10.36 11.35 15.73
N LEU A 70 10.33 10.83 16.97
CA LEU A 70 9.12 10.62 17.73
C LEU A 70 8.40 11.95 18.03
N ALA A 71 9.12 12.96 18.51
CA ALA A 71 8.54 14.27 18.80
C ALA A 71 7.97 14.95 17.55
N ALA A 72 8.68 14.89 16.42
CA ALA A 72 8.19 15.41 15.15
C ALA A 72 6.97 14.62 14.62
N LEU A 73 6.96 13.30 14.83
CA LEU A 73 5.84 12.45 14.44
C LEU A 73 4.59 12.71 15.31
N GLU A 74 4.74 12.93 16.61
CA GLU A 74 3.64 13.35 17.49
C GLU A 74 3.04 14.70 17.07
N ALA A 75 3.90 15.64 16.64
CA ALA A 75 3.46 16.90 16.07
C ALA A 75 2.72 16.70 14.74
N TYR A 76 3.20 15.81 13.86
CA TYR A 76 2.48 15.42 12.64
C TYR A 76 1.11 14.83 12.96
N VAL A 77 1.04 13.84 13.87
CA VAL A 77 -0.22 13.19 14.29
C VAL A 77 -1.23 14.23 14.77
N SER A 78 -0.82 15.15 15.65
CA SER A 78 -1.68 16.20 16.20
C SER A 78 -2.31 17.11 15.13
N VAL A 79 -1.67 17.24 13.98
CA VAL A 79 -2.20 18.00 12.84
C VAL A 79 -3.05 17.11 11.94
N ALA A 80 -2.55 15.92 11.59
CA ALA A 80 -3.22 14.96 10.70
C ALA A 80 -4.58 14.50 11.26
N GLU A 81 -4.73 14.38 12.58
CA GLU A 81 -5.98 14.00 13.26
C GLU A 81 -7.15 14.93 12.92
N LYS A 82 -6.88 16.19 12.59
CA LYS A 82 -7.92 17.17 12.23
C LYS A 82 -8.61 16.84 10.91
N TYR A 83 -7.98 16.03 10.07
CA TYR A 83 -8.48 15.67 8.74
C TYR A 83 -8.84 14.18 8.64
N GLU A 84 -8.61 13.39 9.70
CA GLU A 84 -8.77 11.94 9.66
C GLU A 84 -10.18 11.53 9.23
N GLU A 85 -11.21 12.16 9.81
CA GLU A 85 -12.62 11.86 9.48
C GLU A 85 -13.03 12.19 8.04
N LEU A 86 -12.24 13.02 7.34
CA LEU A 86 -12.46 13.35 5.94
C LEU A 86 -11.91 12.25 5.03
N ILE A 87 -10.86 11.54 5.46
CA ILE A 87 -10.08 10.62 4.62
C ILE A 87 -10.42 9.16 4.93
N VAL A 88 -10.57 8.81 6.21
CA VAL A 88 -10.81 7.44 6.68
C VAL A 88 -12.00 7.36 7.65
N PRO A 89 -12.81 6.27 7.60
CA PRO A 89 -12.66 5.10 6.75
C PRO A 89 -13.05 5.31 5.28
N GLY A 90 -13.58 6.47 4.90
CA GLY A 90 -13.80 6.86 3.52
C GLY A 90 -14.35 8.28 3.45
N TYR A 91 -14.56 8.79 2.25
CA TYR A 91 -14.85 10.20 2.01
C TYR A 91 -16.26 10.69 2.41
N TRP A 92 -16.99 9.95 3.24
CA TRP A 92 -18.38 10.26 3.59
C TRP A 92 -18.58 11.66 4.20
N ASN A 93 -17.57 12.18 4.89
CA ASN A 93 -17.57 13.51 5.49
C ASN A 93 -16.70 14.51 4.70
N PHE A 94 -16.21 14.15 3.52
CA PHE A 94 -15.33 15.03 2.74
C PHE A 94 -16.14 16.25 2.26
N PRO A 95 -15.63 17.48 2.47
CA PRO A 95 -16.40 18.68 2.23
C PRO A 95 -16.57 18.98 0.74
N ASP A 96 -17.53 19.85 0.42
CA ASP A 96 -17.69 20.37 -0.93
C ASP A 96 -16.40 21.01 -1.45
N ALA A 97 -16.25 21.05 -2.78
CA ALA A 97 -15.01 21.45 -3.44
C ALA A 97 -14.46 22.84 -3.02
N SER A 98 -15.34 23.77 -2.64
CA SER A 98 -14.98 25.11 -2.16
C SER A 98 -14.52 25.16 -0.70
N GLU A 99 -14.74 24.09 0.06
CA GLU A 99 -14.52 23.99 1.51
C GLU A 99 -13.42 22.98 1.87
N ILE A 100 -12.72 22.42 0.88
CA ILE A 100 -11.58 21.53 1.10
C ILE A 100 -10.51 22.29 1.91
N PRO A 101 -10.06 21.77 3.08
CA PRO A 101 -9.02 22.40 3.88
C PRO A 101 -7.77 22.65 3.05
N GLU A 102 -7.25 23.88 3.10
CA GLU A 102 -6.07 24.29 2.33
C GLU A 102 -4.87 23.36 2.59
N ASP A 103 -4.71 22.89 3.83
CA ASP A 103 -3.65 21.97 4.23
C ASP A 103 -3.62 20.67 3.43
N LEU A 104 -4.79 20.12 3.08
CA LEU A 104 -4.86 18.91 2.26
C LEU A 104 -4.46 19.14 0.80
N LEU A 105 -4.48 20.40 0.36
CA LEU A 105 -4.15 20.82 -1.00
C LEU A 105 -2.71 21.34 -1.13
N LEU A 106 -2.02 21.60 0.00
CA LEU A 106 -0.62 22.00 0.00
C LEU A 106 0.25 20.88 -0.57
N ASN A 107 1.33 21.27 -1.23
CA ASN A 107 2.46 20.37 -1.41
C ASN A 107 2.95 19.92 -0.02
N PHE A 108 3.27 18.64 0.14
CA PHE A 108 3.60 18.07 1.44
C PHE A 108 4.92 18.61 2.00
N GLY A 109 5.87 19.02 1.14
CA GLY A 109 7.04 19.76 1.58
C GLY A 109 6.67 21.08 2.26
N ASP A 110 5.74 21.85 1.68
CA ASP A 110 5.24 23.08 2.31
C ASP A 110 4.49 22.80 3.63
N PHE A 111 3.72 21.72 3.67
CA PHE A 111 3.07 21.25 4.91
C PHE A 111 4.10 20.91 5.99
N VAL A 112 5.20 20.25 5.63
CA VAL A 112 6.29 19.89 6.54
C VAL A 112 6.98 21.13 7.11
N GLU A 113 7.23 22.15 6.28
CA GLU A 113 7.78 23.43 6.77
C GLU A 113 6.79 24.14 7.70
N LYS A 114 5.51 24.22 7.30
CA LYS A 114 4.46 24.90 8.04
C LYS A 114 4.33 24.40 9.47
N TYR A 115 4.48 23.08 9.67
CA TYR A 115 4.34 22.45 10.98
C TYR A 115 5.65 22.07 11.65
N ASN A 116 6.80 22.37 11.02
CA ASN A 116 8.13 22.06 11.53
C ASN A 116 8.30 20.56 11.90
N ILE A 117 7.90 19.67 11.00
CA ILE A 117 7.92 18.21 11.18
C ILE A 117 8.98 17.51 10.31
N THR A 118 10.06 18.22 9.96
CA THR A 118 11.12 17.70 9.08
C THR A 118 11.71 16.38 9.61
N ASP A 119 11.90 16.27 10.93
CA ASP A 119 12.50 15.09 11.55
C ASP A 119 11.57 13.86 11.52
N ALA A 120 10.29 14.02 11.19
CA ALA A 120 9.36 12.90 10.97
C ALA A 120 9.52 12.28 9.57
N LEU A 121 10.16 12.97 8.61
CA LEU A 121 10.23 12.50 7.23
C LEU A 121 10.91 11.14 7.07
N PRO A 122 12.03 10.82 7.77
CA PRO A 122 12.67 9.51 7.64
C PRO A 122 11.76 8.36 8.07
N ILE A 123 11.00 8.51 9.17
CA ILE A 123 10.07 7.47 9.62
C ILE A 123 8.81 7.39 8.74
N ILE A 124 8.29 8.54 8.27
CA ILE A 124 7.16 8.57 7.31
C ILE A 124 7.56 7.84 6.03
N PHE A 125 8.72 8.16 5.47
CA PHE A 125 9.20 7.58 4.21
C PHE A 125 9.53 6.10 4.35
N SER A 126 10.27 5.69 5.39
CA SER A 126 10.72 4.29 5.53
C SER A 126 9.63 3.28 5.90
N THR A 127 8.41 3.74 6.21
CA THR A 127 7.29 2.88 6.56
C THR A 127 6.32 2.73 5.39
N THR A 128 5.34 3.64 5.25
CA THR A 128 4.36 3.56 4.15
C THR A 128 4.45 4.74 3.20
N GLY A 129 4.88 5.92 3.65
CA GLY A 129 4.90 7.15 2.85
C GLY A 129 5.77 7.12 1.59
N LEU A 130 6.62 6.09 1.41
CA LEU A 130 7.29 5.82 0.13
C LEU A 130 6.33 5.39 -1.00
N GLY A 131 5.12 4.91 -0.68
CA GLY A 131 4.15 4.38 -1.64
C GLY A 131 3.66 5.42 -2.65
N VAL A 132 3.78 6.70 -2.31
CA VAL A 132 3.50 7.82 -3.23
C VAL A 132 4.72 8.30 -4.04
N GLY A 133 5.88 7.63 -3.94
CA GLY A 133 7.15 8.06 -4.53
C GLY A 133 7.87 9.06 -3.61
N ASN A 134 8.36 10.18 -4.16
CA ASN A 134 8.86 11.29 -3.34
C ASN A 134 7.66 12.04 -2.70
N PRO A 135 7.40 11.91 -1.39
CA PRO A 135 6.22 12.50 -0.76
C PRO A 135 6.27 14.02 -0.78
N LEU A 136 7.46 14.63 -0.75
CA LEU A 136 7.64 16.09 -0.70
C LEU A 136 7.18 16.79 -1.99
N ASP A 137 7.04 16.06 -3.10
CA ASP A 137 6.54 16.61 -4.36
C ASP A 137 5.05 16.29 -4.59
N LYS A 138 4.36 15.73 -3.58
CA LYS A 138 2.94 15.38 -3.66
C LYS A 138 2.09 16.37 -2.89
N ILE A 139 0.83 16.47 -3.29
CA ILE A 139 -0.19 17.14 -2.47
C ILE A 139 -0.40 16.34 -1.17
N THR A 140 -0.75 17.03 -0.09
CA THR A 140 -0.78 16.45 1.27
C THR A 140 -1.85 15.36 1.41
N LEU A 141 -3.00 15.49 0.76
CA LEU A 141 -4.09 14.50 0.82
C LEU A 141 -3.63 13.04 0.53
N PRO A 142 -3.03 12.70 -0.63
CA PRO A 142 -2.56 11.35 -0.90
C PRO A 142 -1.41 10.91 0.01
N VAL A 143 -0.57 11.83 0.51
CA VAL A 143 0.43 11.48 1.53
C VAL A 143 -0.26 11.08 2.84
N MET A 144 -1.35 11.75 3.24
CA MET A 144 -2.13 11.38 4.42
C MET A 144 -3.01 10.14 4.22
N GLN A 145 -3.45 9.84 3.00
CA GLN A 145 -4.08 8.55 2.68
C GLN A 145 -3.08 7.41 2.86
N ASP A 146 -1.84 7.62 2.45
CA ASP A 146 -0.77 6.62 2.52
C ASP A 146 -0.10 6.54 3.89
N PHE A 147 0.08 7.65 4.61
CA PHE A 147 0.61 7.71 5.96
C PHE A 147 -0.27 8.66 6.79
N GLY A 148 -1.41 8.17 7.28
CA GLY A 148 -2.35 8.99 8.05
C GLY A 148 -2.05 9.05 9.55
N ALA A 149 -2.90 9.75 10.30
CA ALA A 149 -2.81 9.87 11.76
C ALA A 149 -2.80 8.50 12.46
N GLN A 150 -3.57 7.53 11.96
CA GLN A 150 -3.61 6.15 12.44
C GLN A 150 -2.25 5.43 12.34
N MET A 151 -1.49 5.70 11.26
CA MET A 151 -0.15 5.11 11.10
C MET A 151 0.85 5.82 12.01
N GLY A 152 0.75 7.16 12.11
CA GLY A 152 1.54 7.92 13.08
C GLY A 152 1.30 7.44 14.52
N ARG A 153 0.05 7.28 14.95
CA ARG A 153 -0.30 6.75 16.28
C ARG A 153 0.22 5.33 16.51
N LEU A 154 0.23 4.48 15.48
CA LEU A 154 0.82 3.15 15.59
C LEU A 154 2.31 3.26 15.93
N LEU A 155 3.04 4.11 15.23
CA LEU A 155 4.49 4.26 15.39
C LEU A 155 4.88 5.04 16.66
N THR A 156 4.02 5.92 17.19
CA THR A 156 4.19 6.53 18.51
C THR A 156 3.78 5.61 19.66
N GLY A 157 3.19 4.44 19.38
CA GLY A 157 2.67 3.51 20.38
C GLY A 157 1.33 3.92 20.99
N ALA A 158 0.68 4.96 20.46
CA ALA A 158 -0.65 5.40 20.87
C ALA A 158 -1.78 4.52 20.28
N GLN A 159 -1.48 3.66 19.31
CA GLN A 159 -2.42 2.70 18.71
C GLN A 159 -1.79 1.31 18.61
N THR A 160 -2.60 0.27 18.82
CA THR A 160 -2.17 -1.12 18.77
C THR A 160 -2.16 -1.68 17.35
N SER A 161 -1.28 -2.65 17.12
CA SER A 161 -1.32 -3.52 15.94
C SER A 161 -1.13 -4.98 16.33
N PHE A 162 -1.50 -5.87 15.43
CA PHE A 162 -1.41 -7.30 15.62
C PHE A 162 -1.22 -8.05 14.30
N ALA A 163 -0.78 -9.29 14.39
CA ALA A 163 -0.76 -10.26 13.29
C ALA A 163 -1.20 -11.63 13.82
N PRO A 164 -1.63 -12.58 12.96
CA PRO A 164 -1.82 -13.96 13.38
C PRO A 164 -0.59 -14.50 14.08
N SER A 165 -0.77 -15.16 15.23
CA SER A 165 0.36 -15.70 16.01
C SER A 165 1.16 -16.78 15.28
N SER A 166 0.62 -17.32 14.18
CA SER A 166 1.33 -18.20 13.24
C SER A 166 2.39 -17.49 12.40
N GLY A 167 2.35 -16.15 12.35
CA GLY A 167 3.15 -15.34 11.42
C GLY A 167 2.66 -15.37 9.98
N ARG A 168 1.44 -15.89 9.71
CA ARG A 168 0.88 -16.03 8.36
C ARG A 168 -0.45 -15.31 8.23
N ASN A 169 -0.44 -14.11 7.63
CA ASN A 169 -1.65 -13.33 7.38
C ASN A 169 -2.71 -14.07 6.53
N GLN A 170 -2.26 -15.03 5.69
CA GLN A 170 -3.14 -15.89 4.89
C GLN A 170 -4.12 -16.74 5.73
N ASP A 171 -3.86 -16.97 7.03
CA ASP A 171 -4.74 -17.79 7.89
C ASP A 171 -6.18 -17.27 7.95
N LEU A 172 -6.34 -15.95 8.00
CA LEU A 172 -7.66 -15.31 7.98
C LEU A 172 -8.38 -15.59 6.67
N TYR A 173 -7.70 -15.42 5.54
CA TYR A 173 -8.28 -15.60 4.23
C TYR A 173 -8.59 -17.07 3.92
N ASP A 174 -7.78 -18.01 4.39
CA ASP A 174 -8.07 -19.43 4.28
C ASP A 174 -9.29 -19.84 5.13
N ALA A 175 -9.47 -19.23 6.30
CA ALA A 175 -10.67 -19.41 7.11
C ALA A 175 -11.92 -18.82 6.43
N ILE A 176 -11.82 -17.62 5.87
CA ILE A 176 -12.90 -16.97 5.11
C ILE A 176 -13.28 -17.80 3.88
N ALA A 177 -12.30 -18.26 3.10
CA ALA A 177 -12.56 -19.08 1.91
C ALA A 177 -13.28 -20.38 2.27
N ARG A 178 -12.88 -21.05 3.36
CA ARG A 178 -13.58 -22.24 3.87
C ARG A 178 -15.00 -21.93 4.33
N PHE A 179 -15.21 -20.81 5.01
CA PHE A 179 -16.53 -20.38 5.48
C PHE A 179 -17.49 -20.06 4.33
N LEU A 180 -17.00 -19.36 3.30
CA LEU A 180 -17.82 -19.01 2.14
C LEU A 180 -18.10 -20.22 1.25
N GLY A 181 -17.14 -21.14 1.15
CA GLY A 181 -17.29 -22.41 0.43
C GLY A 181 -17.56 -22.20 -1.06
N ASP A 182 -18.68 -22.74 -1.53
CA ASP A 182 -19.14 -22.68 -2.91
C ASP A 182 -19.58 -21.28 -3.37
N LYS A 183 -19.65 -20.30 -2.47
CA LYS A 183 -19.97 -18.90 -2.80
C LYS A 183 -18.79 -18.12 -3.38
N VAL A 184 -17.59 -18.70 -3.38
CA VAL A 184 -16.38 -18.07 -3.94
C VAL A 184 -15.95 -18.81 -5.20
N TYR A 185 -15.86 -18.09 -6.31
CA TYR A 185 -15.39 -18.64 -7.57
C TYR A 185 -13.91 -18.32 -7.76
N CYS A 186 -13.05 -19.25 -7.38
CA CYS A 186 -11.61 -19.16 -7.64
C CYS A 186 -11.29 -19.36 -9.13
N ASN A 187 -10.10 -18.93 -9.56
CA ASN A 187 -9.64 -19.05 -10.95
C ASN A 187 -10.67 -18.50 -11.96
N THR A 188 -11.35 -17.41 -11.62
CA THR A 188 -12.49 -16.91 -12.38
C THR A 188 -12.33 -15.42 -12.63
N ARG A 189 -12.71 -14.96 -13.83
CA ARG A 189 -12.74 -13.54 -14.19
C ARG A 189 -14.10 -13.16 -14.74
N ALA A 190 -14.55 -11.95 -14.45
CA ALA A 190 -15.65 -11.34 -15.20
C ALA A 190 -15.21 -11.14 -16.66
N ILE A 191 -16.11 -11.40 -17.61
CA ILE A 191 -15.85 -11.21 -19.05
C ILE A 191 -16.83 -10.24 -19.69
N SER A 192 -18.01 -10.08 -19.12
CA SER A 192 -19.00 -9.08 -19.53
C SER A 192 -20.04 -8.89 -18.43
N SER A 193 -20.74 -7.77 -18.49
CA SER A 193 -21.91 -7.52 -17.66
C SER A 193 -22.91 -6.62 -18.37
N THR A 194 -24.09 -6.52 -17.78
CA THR A 194 -25.10 -5.53 -18.12
C THR A 194 -25.68 -5.02 -16.82
N ARG A 195 -25.75 -3.71 -16.66
CA ARG A 195 -26.17 -3.05 -15.41
C ARG A 195 -27.27 -2.03 -15.67
N SER A 196 -28.33 -2.09 -14.87
CA SER A 196 -29.46 -1.16 -14.91
C SER A 196 -29.99 -0.87 -13.51
N GLU A 197 -30.98 0.01 -13.40
CA GLU A 197 -31.68 0.30 -12.13
C GLU A 197 -32.43 -0.91 -11.54
N ASP A 198 -32.70 -1.95 -12.35
CA ASP A 198 -33.46 -3.14 -11.92
C ASP A 198 -32.55 -4.32 -11.51
N GLY A 199 -31.24 -4.22 -11.74
CA GLY A 199 -30.27 -5.21 -11.33
C GLY A 199 -29.08 -5.34 -12.28
N VAL A 200 -28.34 -6.44 -12.11
CA VAL A 200 -27.10 -6.71 -12.82
C VAL A 200 -27.05 -8.16 -13.32
N ILE A 201 -26.47 -8.33 -14.50
CA ILE A 201 -26.08 -9.63 -15.05
C ILE A 201 -24.58 -9.60 -15.25
N VAL A 202 -23.86 -10.53 -14.64
CA VAL A 202 -22.40 -10.67 -14.83
C VAL A 202 -22.12 -12.05 -15.38
N THR A 203 -21.44 -12.11 -16.53
CA THR A 203 -20.89 -13.36 -17.05
C THR A 203 -19.46 -13.50 -16.59
N VAL A 204 -19.17 -14.60 -15.91
CA VAL A 204 -17.83 -14.94 -15.45
C VAL A 204 -17.34 -16.19 -16.13
N ARG A 205 -16.02 -16.30 -16.33
CA ARG A 205 -15.36 -17.45 -16.95
C ARG A 205 -14.26 -17.98 -16.05
N ASN A 206 -14.31 -19.28 -15.78
CA ASN A 206 -13.21 -19.97 -15.14
C ASN A 206 -12.02 -20.07 -16.10
N VAL A 207 -10.86 -19.55 -15.73
CA VAL A 207 -9.70 -19.41 -16.62
C VAL A 207 -8.97 -20.73 -16.89
N LEU A 208 -9.22 -21.77 -16.09
CA LEU A 208 -8.60 -23.09 -16.27
C LEU A 208 -9.47 -24.02 -17.12
N SER A 209 -10.77 -24.08 -16.84
CA SER A 209 -11.72 -24.96 -17.54
C SER A 209 -12.40 -24.31 -18.74
N GLY A 210 -12.42 -22.98 -18.80
CA GLY A 210 -13.21 -22.23 -19.79
C GLY A 210 -14.71 -22.18 -19.51
N GLN A 211 -15.19 -22.82 -18.44
CA GLN A 211 -16.61 -22.83 -18.07
C GLN A 211 -17.10 -21.41 -17.80
N GLU A 212 -18.24 -21.06 -18.41
CA GLU A 212 -18.92 -19.80 -18.16
C GLU A 212 -20.07 -19.97 -17.17
N THR A 213 -20.32 -18.94 -16.37
CA THR A 213 -21.44 -18.86 -15.44
C THR A 213 -22.05 -17.48 -15.54
N VAL A 214 -23.37 -17.43 -15.70
CA VAL A 214 -24.14 -16.19 -15.72
C VAL A 214 -24.73 -15.97 -14.33
N VAL A 215 -24.34 -14.89 -13.69
CA VAL A 215 -24.82 -14.48 -12.37
C VAL A 215 -25.84 -13.36 -12.56
N ASN A 216 -27.08 -13.60 -12.16
CA ASN A 216 -28.12 -12.57 -12.10
C ASN A 216 -28.24 -12.13 -10.63
N ALA A 217 -28.06 -10.84 -10.37
CA ALA A 217 -28.12 -10.30 -9.02
C ALA A 217 -28.89 -8.99 -8.99
N LYS A 218 -29.41 -8.64 -7.82
CA LYS A 218 -30.07 -7.34 -7.61
C LYS A 218 -29.07 -6.20 -7.57
N LYS A 219 -27.83 -6.47 -7.13
CA LYS A 219 -26.78 -5.46 -6.93
C LYS A 219 -25.41 -6.04 -7.22
N LEU A 220 -24.50 -5.16 -7.64
CA LEU A 220 -23.08 -5.44 -7.81
C LEU A 220 -22.27 -4.61 -6.82
N LEU A 221 -21.38 -5.25 -6.06
CA LEU A 221 -20.34 -4.56 -5.31
C LEU A 221 -19.01 -4.82 -6.01
N ILE A 222 -18.35 -3.75 -6.48
CA ILE A 222 -17.05 -3.82 -7.14
C ILE A 222 -15.98 -3.45 -6.11
N ALA A 223 -15.10 -4.41 -5.80
CA ALA A 223 -13.95 -4.26 -4.91
C ALA A 223 -12.61 -4.30 -5.67
N VAL A 224 -12.63 -3.91 -6.94
CA VAL A 224 -11.48 -3.91 -7.84
C VAL A 224 -11.06 -2.47 -8.07
N GLU A 225 -9.76 -2.18 -7.95
CA GLU A 225 -9.24 -0.83 -8.21
C GLU A 225 -9.74 -0.28 -9.55
N PRO A 226 -10.27 0.96 -9.61
CA PRO A 226 -11.05 1.44 -10.74
C PRO A 226 -10.17 1.91 -11.89
N VAL A 227 -9.33 1.00 -12.40
CA VAL A 227 -8.50 1.22 -13.58
C VAL A 227 -9.21 0.62 -14.79
N ALA A 228 -9.29 1.38 -15.89
CA ALA A 228 -10.06 1.02 -17.09
C ALA A 228 -9.85 -0.44 -17.55
N LYS A 229 -8.60 -0.92 -17.62
CA LYS A 229 -8.30 -2.30 -18.01
C LYS A 229 -8.88 -3.36 -17.06
N LYS A 230 -8.93 -3.07 -15.75
CA LYS A 230 -9.51 -3.95 -14.74
C LYS A 230 -11.04 -3.91 -14.78
N LEU A 231 -11.62 -2.76 -15.15
CA LEU A 231 -13.06 -2.56 -15.19
C LEU A 231 -13.72 -2.87 -16.54
N ALA A 232 -12.96 -3.25 -17.57
CA ALA A 232 -13.47 -3.46 -18.93
C ALA A 232 -14.64 -4.45 -19.07
N ALA A 233 -14.80 -5.39 -18.12
CA ALA A 233 -15.92 -6.34 -18.12
C ALA A 233 -17.21 -5.79 -17.50
N PHE A 234 -17.15 -4.61 -16.89
CA PHE A 234 -18.22 -4.10 -16.02
C PHE A 234 -19.15 -3.07 -16.69
N ASP A 235 -19.13 -2.93 -18.03
CA ASP A 235 -20.13 -2.11 -18.75
C ASP A 235 -20.24 -0.70 -18.16
N LEU A 236 -19.10 -0.02 -18.01
CA LEU A 236 -19.02 1.35 -17.53
C LEU A 236 -19.75 2.29 -18.48
N ASP A 237 -20.46 3.28 -17.95
CA ASP A 237 -20.98 4.37 -18.77
C ASP A 237 -19.96 5.51 -18.95
N GLU A 238 -20.29 6.50 -19.79
CA GLU A 238 -19.40 7.63 -20.08
C GLU A 238 -19.03 8.44 -18.83
N HIS A 239 -19.91 8.49 -17.82
CA HIS A 239 -19.65 9.21 -16.58
C HIS A 239 -18.64 8.46 -15.70
N GLU A 240 -18.84 7.15 -15.52
CA GLU A 240 -17.91 6.28 -14.79
C GLU A 240 -16.53 6.25 -15.46
N GLU A 241 -16.48 6.08 -16.80
CA GLU A 241 -15.22 6.09 -17.55
C GLU A 241 -14.49 7.43 -17.43
N HIS A 242 -15.22 8.54 -17.59
CA HIS A 242 -14.64 9.88 -17.46
C HIS A 242 -14.05 10.09 -16.06
N LEU A 243 -14.79 9.73 -15.01
CA LEU A 243 -14.35 9.93 -13.65
C LEU A 243 -13.12 9.07 -13.33
N PHE A 244 -13.17 7.77 -13.61
CA PHE A 244 -12.07 6.85 -13.31
C PHE A 244 -10.80 7.14 -14.13
N SER A 245 -10.92 7.75 -15.31
CA SER A 245 -9.76 8.16 -16.11
C SER A 245 -8.88 9.25 -15.48
N LYS A 246 -9.39 9.94 -14.45
CA LYS A 246 -8.68 11.02 -13.76
C LYS A 246 -7.70 10.50 -12.71
N PHE A 247 -7.90 9.27 -12.24
CA PHE A 247 -7.01 8.66 -11.26
C PHE A 247 -5.61 8.47 -11.83
N GLN A 248 -4.63 8.91 -11.04
CA GLN A 248 -3.25 8.51 -11.17
C GLN A 248 -2.93 7.52 -10.04
N PHE A 249 -2.05 6.58 -10.30
CA PHE A 249 -1.66 5.59 -9.31
C PHE A 249 -0.15 5.37 -9.27
N THR A 250 0.30 4.72 -8.22
CA THR A 250 1.63 4.13 -8.13
C THR A 250 1.52 2.63 -8.40
N ARG A 251 2.58 2.01 -8.90
CA ARG A 251 2.73 0.55 -8.91
C ARG A 251 3.67 0.12 -7.81
N GLU A 252 3.23 -0.83 -6.99
CA GLU A 252 4.05 -1.40 -5.93
C GLU A 252 4.32 -2.88 -6.18
N TYR A 253 5.57 -3.28 -5.96
CA TYR A 253 6.02 -4.65 -6.04
C TYR A 253 6.76 -5.02 -4.77
N THR A 254 6.50 -6.22 -4.27
CA THR A 254 7.16 -6.75 -3.08
C THR A 254 7.81 -8.08 -3.41
N ALA A 255 8.97 -8.36 -2.83
CA ALA A 255 9.67 -9.61 -3.07
C ALA A 255 10.49 -10.07 -1.87
N ILE A 256 10.70 -11.38 -1.80
CA ILE A 256 11.75 -11.99 -0.99
C ILE A 256 12.90 -12.34 -1.94
N VAL A 257 14.09 -11.88 -1.61
CA VAL A 257 15.32 -12.13 -2.37
C VAL A 257 16.42 -12.67 -1.49
N SER A 258 17.39 -13.36 -2.09
CA SER A 258 18.59 -13.84 -1.41
C SER A 258 19.83 -13.63 -2.30
N ASN A 259 20.95 -13.29 -1.66
CA ASN A 259 22.29 -13.31 -2.25
C ASN A 259 23.36 -13.22 -1.14
N PRO A 260 24.48 -13.99 -1.21
CA PRO A 260 25.57 -13.95 -0.23
C PRO A 260 26.28 -12.59 -0.06
N SER A 261 26.12 -11.68 -1.03
CA SER A 261 26.63 -10.31 -0.95
C SER A 261 25.79 -9.41 -0.05
N LEU A 262 24.56 -9.79 0.30
CA LEU A 262 23.72 -9.03 1.22
C LEU A 262 24.17 -9.30 2.67
N PRO A 263 24.44 -8.25 3.47
CA PRO A 263 25.01 -8.41 4.81
C PRO A 263 23.96 -8.85 5.83
N THR A 264 24.25 -9.95 6.54
CA THR A 264 23.39 -10.49 7.60
C THR A 264 23.11 -9.45 8.69
N ASN A 265 21.86 -9.36 9.16
CA ASN A 265 21.41 -8.42 10.20
C ASN A 265 21.48 -6.94 9.81
N TYR A 266 21.35 -6.63 8.51
CA TYR A 266 21.24 -5.28 8.00
C TYR A 266 19.93 -5.01 7.25
N SER A 267 19.50 -3.75 7.31
CA SER A 267 18.74 -3.08 6.27
C SER A 267 19.74 -2.29 5.41
N VAL A 268 19.81 -2.63 4.12
CA VAL A 268 20.50 -1.78 3.14
C VAL A 268 19.44 -0.87 2.56
N THR A 269 19.46 0.42 2.89
CA THR A 269 18.39 1.38 2.60
C THR A 269 18.80 2.33 1.48
N ASN A 270 17.89 2.55 0.53
CA ASN A 270 18.10 3.46 -0.58
C ASN A 270 17.75 4.91 -0.21
N LEU A 271 18.70 5.81 -0.40
CA LEU A 271 18.49 7.26 -0.36
C LEU A 271 19.35 7.91 -1.45
N PRO A 272 18.88 8.98 -2.12
CA PRO A 272 19.73 9.72 -3.05
C PRO A 272 20.96 10.28 -2.33
N TYR A 273 22.12 10.29 -2.99
CA TYR A 273 23.37 10.74 -2.35
C TYR A 273 23.31 12.19 -1.82
N ALA A 274 22.41 13.04 -2.34
CA ALA A 274 22.19 14.39 -1.82
C ALA A 274 21.65 14.42 -0.37
N ALA A 275 21.18 13.29 0.18
CA ALA A 275 20.85 13.15 1.59
C ALA A 275 22.10 13.05 2.50
N ASN A 276 23.29 12.75 1.96
CA ASN A 276 24.48 12.36 2.72
C ASN A 276 24.90 13.36 3.81
N ASP A 277 24.68 14.66 3.61
CA ASP A 277 24.98 15.68 4.61
C ASP A 277 23.77 15.96 5.54
N ASN A 278 23.08 14.89 5.97
CA ASN A 278 21.88 14.92 6.82
C ASN A 278 20.73 15.78 6.27
N ASN A 279 20.55 15.78 4.94
CA ASN A 279 19.40 16.43 4.33
C ASN A 279 18.19 15.47 4.34
N TYR A 280 17.32 15.62 5.34
CA TYR A 280 16.12 14.80 5.51
C TYR A 280 14.97 15.12 4.53
N LYS A 281 15.19 16.05 3.60
CA LYS A 281 14.20 16.44 2.58
C LYS A 281 14.53 15.90 1.19
N THR A 282 15.32 14.83 1.13
CA THR A 282 15.81 14.25 -0.12
C THR A 282 15.41 12.78 -0.22
N TYR A 283 14.51 12.46 -1.15
CA TYR A 283 13.96 11.13 -1.38
C TYR A 283 14.02 10.76 -2.86
N PRO A 284 14.04 9.46 -3.20
CA PRO A 284 13.94 9.06 -4.59
C PRO A 284 12.56 9.42 -5.15
N ASP A 285 12.50 9.79 -6.43
CA ASP A 285 11.25 9.83 -7.20
C ASP A 285 10.73 8.40 -7.45
N PHE A 286 9.86 8.18 -8.44
CA PHE A 286 9.44 6.84 -8.82
C PHE A 286 10.53 5.99 -9.47
N ASN A 287 10.28 4.68 -9.57
CA ASN A 287 11.13 3.64 -10.15
C ASN A 287 12.41 3.43 -9.34
N PHE A 288 12.24 3.10 -8.06
CA PHE A 288 13.33 2.75 -7.15
C PHE A 288 13.04 1.47 -6.37
N THR A 289 14.10 0.77 -5.99
CA THR A 289 14.06 -0.26 -4.94
C THR A 289 14.27 0.44 -3.59
N SER A 290 13.41 0.19 -2.61
CA SER A 290 13.42 0.89 -1.31
C SER A 290 14.59 0.46 -0.43
N SER A 291 14.75 -0.84 -0.26
CA SER A 291 15.71 -1.43 0.67
C SER A 291 15.94 -2.91 0.35
N PHE A 292 16.98 -3.48 0.96
CA PHE A 292 17.12 -4.91 1.21
C PHE A 292 17.07 -5.12 2.72
N ASP A 293 15.89 -5.50 3.24
CA ASP A 293 15.64 -5.66 4.66
C ASP A 293 15.67 -7.13 5.05
N ALA A 294 16.61 -7.55 5.90
CA ALA A 294 16.61 -8.93 6.40
C ALA A 294 15.27 -9.26 7.07
N VAL A 295 14.61 -10.34 6.63
CA VAL A 295 13.26 -10.69 7.14
C VAL A 295 13.26 -11.12 8.61
N HIS A 296 14.42 -11.49 9.13
CA HIS A 296 14.63 -11.82 10.53
C HIS A 296 16.12 -11.69 10.90
N TYR A 297 16.42 -11.74 12.20
CA TYR A 297 17.81 -11.86 12.67
C TYR A 297 18.42 -13.20 12.21
N ASP A 298 19.68 -13.16 11.76
CA ASP A 298 20.44 -14.26 11.15
C ASP A 298 19.80 -14.90 9.91
N SER A 299 19.03 -14.11 9.15
CA SER A 299 18.42 -14.52 7.88
C SER A 299 19.32 -14.26 6.67
N ASP A 300 19.24 -15.13 5.66
CA ASP A 300 19.77 -14.93 4.30
C ASP A 300 18.70 -14.45 3.29
N LEU A 301 17.46 -14.33 3.76
CA LEU A 301 16.32 -13.78 3.05
C LEU A 301 16.12 -12.30 3.38
N TYR A 302 15.85 -11.52 2.33
CA TYR A 302 15.62 -10.08 2.41
C TYR A 302 14.31 -9.72 1.73
N ARG A 303 13.50 -8.89 2.38
CA ARG A 303 12.37 -8.22 1.76
C ARG A 303 12.85 -7.00 1.00
N ILE A 304 12.26 -6.77 -0.16
CA ILE A 304 12.40 -5.53 -0.92
C ILE A 304 11.02 -5.03 -1.33
N ASP A 305 10.88 -3.71 -1.42
CA ASP A 305 9.80 -3.07 -2.15
C ASP A 305 10.37 -2.32 -3.35
N VAL A 306 9.62 -2.32 -4.45
CA VAL A 306 9.92 -1.51 -5.64
C VAL A 306 8.72 -0.63 -5.91
N ILE A 307 8.94 0.68 -5.85
CA ILE A 307 7.92 1.69 -6.06
C ILE A 307 8.10 2.26 -7.47
N GLY A 308 7.08 2.11 -8.30
CA GLY A 308 7.11 2.46 -9.72
C GLY A 308 6.02 3.43 -10.12
N ASP A 309 6.25 4.15 -11.21
CA ASP A 309 5.18 4.86 -11.89
C ASP A 309 4.22 3.88 -12.60
N GLU A 310 3.19 4.41 -13.25
CA GLU A 310 2.14 3.61 -13.91
C GLU A 310 2.68 2.68 -15.02
N ASN A 311 3.86 2.98 -15.56
CA ASN A 311 4.49 2.27 -16.68
C ASN A 311 5.49 1.19 -16.23
N LEU A 312 5.92 1.18 -14.98
CA LEU A 312 6.87 0.17 -14.49
C LEU A 312 6.17 -1.18 -14.39
N GLY A 313 6.44 -2.11 -15.31
CA GLY A 313 5.88 -3.46 -15.28
C GLY A 313 6.59 -4.41 -14.30
N PRO A 314 6.03 -5.60 -14.03
CA PRO A 314 6.59 -6.56 -13.07
C PRO A 314 8.00 -7.07 -13.43
N GLN A 315 8.30 -7.23 -14.71
CA GLN A 315 9.63 -7.70 -15.14
C GLN A 315 10.67 -6.59 -15.06
N GLU A 316 10.27 -5.37 -15.40
CA GLU A 316 11.05 -4.15 -15.27
C GLU A 316 11.38 -3.87 -13.79
N ALA A 317 10.44 -4.09 -12.88
CA ALA A 317 10.67 -3.98 -11.43
C ALA A 317 11.74 -4.98 -10.93
N LYS A 318 11.68 -6.25 -11.36
CA LYS A 318 12.74 -7.23 -11.04
C LYS A 318 14.10 -6.82 -11.63
N ALA A 319 14.11 -6.35 -12.87
CA ALA A 319 15.32 -5.90 -13.53
C ALA A 319 15.93 -4.68 -12.83
N LEU A 320 15.10 -3.75 -12.35
CA LEU A 320 15.53 -2.60 -11.57
C LEU A 320 16.20 -3.03 -10.25
N ALA A 321 15.56 -3.89 -9.46
CA ALA A 321 16.13 -4.39 -8.21
C ALA A 321 17.46 -5.14 -8.45
N GLN A 322 17.52 -5.96 -9.50
CA GLN A 322 18.74 -6.65 -9.91
C GLN A 322 19.85 -5.66 -10.32
N GLN A 323 19.51 -4.59 -11.04
CA GLN A 323 20.47 -3.57 -11.45
C GLN A 323 20.97 -2.77 -10.25
N ASN A 324 20.08 -2.37 -9.34
CA ASN A 324 20.44 -1.67 -8.11
C ASN A 324 21.39 -2.51 -7.23
N PHE A 325 21.07 -3.79 -7.01
CA PHE A 325 21.96 -4.71 -6.32
C PHE A 325 23.34 -4.79 -6.98
N LYS A 326 23.39 -4.93 -8.31
CA LYS A 326 24.64 -5.00 -9.05
C LYS A 326 25.47 -3.73 -8.89
N THR A 327 24.83 -2.55 -8.99
CA THR A 327 25.47 -1.25 -8.78
C THR A 327 26.15 -1.19 -7.41
N LEU A 328 25.48 -1.65 -6.35
CA LEU A 328 26.03 -1.65 -4.99
C LEU A 328 27.22 -2.61 -4.82
N VAL A 329 27.21 -3.76 -5.50
CA VAL A 329 28.35 -4.70 -5.49
C VAL A 329 29.53 -4.12 -6.29
N GLU A 330 29.28 -3.55 -7.46
CA GLU A 330 30.31 -2.96 -8.32
C GLU A 330 30.99 -1.74 -7.69
N SER A 331 30.25 -0.96 -6.90
CA SER A 331 30.81 0.18 -6.16
C SER A 331 31.57 -0.21 -4.89
N GLY A 332 31.47 -1.48 -4.47
CA GLY A 332 32.09 -1.99 -3.25
C GLY A 332 31.33 -1.63 -1.96
N VAL A 333 30.11 -1.09 -2.07
CA VAL A 333 29.21 -0.92 -0.91
C VAL A 333 28.79 -2.28 -0.35
N LEU A 334 28.46 -3.21 -1.25
CA LEU A 334 28.23 -4.60 -0.92
C LEU A 334 29.45 -5.45 -1.30
N PRO A 335 29.82 -6.45 -0.48
CA PRO A 335 30.91 -7.36 -0.82
C PRO A 335 30.58 -8.16 -2.09
N ALA A 336 31.56 -8.37 -2.96
CA ALA A 336 31.40 -9.27 -4.09
C ALA A 336 31.31 -10.74 -3.62
N SER A 337 30.53 -11.54 -4.34
CA SER A 337 30.44 -13.00 -4.15
C SER A 337 30.49 -13.72 -5.49
N ASN A 338 30.59 -15.06 -5.46
CA ASN A 338 30.52 -15.88 -6.68
C ASN A 338 29.12 -15.88 -7.33
N GLN A 339 28.10 -15.37 -6.63
CA GLN A 339 26.73 -15.26 -7.13
C GLN A 339 26.47 -13.82 -7.57
N THR A 340 26.40 -13.61 -8.88
CA THR A 340 26.33 -12.25 -9.45
C THR A 340 24.93 -11.65 -9.48
N GLY A 341 23.88 -12.43 -9.15
CA GLY A 341 22.48 -12.02 -9.27
C GLY A 341 21.66 -12.32 -8.03
N LEU A 342 20.61 -11.54 -7.81
CA LEU A 342 19.59 -11.81 -6.81
C LEU A 342 18.82 -13.07 -7.21
N LYS A 343 18.62 -13.98 -6.26
CA LYS A 343 17.61 -15.02 -6.39
C LYS A 343 16.30 -14.46 -5.84
N PHE A 344 15.28 -14.36 -6.68
CA PHE A 344 13.92 -13.98 -6.26
C PHE A 344 13.19 -15.24 -5.75
N GLU A 345 13.13 -15.40 -4.43
CA GLU A 345 12.45 -16.51 -3.75
C GLU A 345 10.92 -16.39 -3.84
N ALA A 346 10.43 -15.15 -3.75
CA ALA A 346 9.03 -14.80 -3.94
C ALA A 346 8.93 -13.41 -4.57
N PHE A 347 7.84 -13.16 -5.30
CA PHE A 347 7.55 -11.87 -5.89
C PHE A 347 6.04 -11.68 -6.01
N SER A 348 5.55 -10.49 -5.69
CA SER A 348 4.15 -10.11 -5.81
C SER A 348 4.02 -8.76 -6.49
N ASP A 349 3.08 -8.67 -7.43
CA ASP A 349 2.59 -7.43 -8.03
C ASP A 349 1.36 -7.00 -7.23
N HIS A 350 1.46 -5.89 -6.49
CA HIS A 350 0.34 -5.35 -5.73
C HIS A 350 -0.62 -4.55 -6.63
N GLY A 351 -0.21 -4.26 -7.86
CA GLY A 351 -0.97 -3.53 -8.85
C GLY A 351 -0.98 -2.02 -8.62
N PRO A 352 -1.94 -1.30 -9.23
CA PRO A 352 -2.28 0.08 -8.92
C PRO A 352 -2.58 0.25 -7.42
N MET A 353 -1.92 1.22 -6.79
CA MET A 353 -2.10 1.63 -5.40
C MET A 353 -1.96 3.16 -5.28
N HIS A 354 -2.37 3.72 -4.15
CA HIS A 354 -2.27 5.16 -3.85
C HIS A 354 -2.92 6.04 -4.91
N ASP A 355 -4.14 5.66 -5.31
CA ASP A 355 -4.96 6.39 -6.26
C ASP A 355 -5.19 7.83 -5.80
N ARG A 356 -4.95 8.77 -6.71
CA ARG A 356 -4.98 10.20 -6.45
C ARG A 356 -5.37 10.98 -7.69
N VAL A 357 -5.79 12.23 -7.50
CA VAL A 357 -6.08 13.17 -8.57
C VAL A 357 -5.37 14.50 -8.32
N SER A 358 -5.39 15.40 -9.30
CA SER A 358 -4.78 16.72 -9.15
C SER A 358 -5.61 17.65 -8.26
N VAL A 359 -5.02 18.77 -7.81
CA VAL A 359 -5.74 19.80 -7.06
C VAL A 359 -6.90 20.38 -7.86
N GLU A 360 -6.73 20.51 -9.18
CA GLU A 360 -7.76 21.01 -10.09
C GLU A 360 -8.98 20.08 -10.09
N GLU A 361 -8.77 18.76 -10.13
CA GLU A 361 -9.86 17.79 -10.07
C GLU A 361 -10.54 17.76 -8.69
N LEU A 362 -9.78 17.86 -7.60
CA LEU A 362 -10.36 18.00 -6.25
C LEU A 362 -11.26 19.24 -6.16
N LYS A 363 -10.78 20.39 -6.66
CA LYS A 363 -11.55 21.65 -6.70
C LYS A 363 -12.70 21.64 -7.72
N ALA A 364 -12.70 20.69 -8.65
CA ALA A 364 -13.80 20.48 -9.59
C ALA A 364 -14.91 19.58 -9.01
N GLY A 365 -14.76 19.06 -7.79
CA GLY A 365 -15.76 18.22 -7.13
C GLY A 365 -15.56 16.72 -7.34
N PHE A 366 -14.34 16.28 -7.68
CA PHE A 366 -14.04 14.87 -7.97
C PHE A 366 -14.53 13.90 -6.89
N ILE A 367 -14.33 14.21 -5.60
CA ILE A 367 -14.73 13.33 -4.50
C ILE A 367 -16.26 13.23 -4.39
N GLN A 368 -16.98 14.33 -4.62
CA GLN A 368 -18.45 14.33 -4.64
C GLN A 368 -18.98 13.48 -5.81
N ASP A 369 -18.41 13.65 -7.01
CA ASP A 369 -18.76 12.83 -8.17
C ASP A 369 -18.49 11.34 -7.91
N LEU A 370 -17.36 11.02 -7.26
CA LEU A 370 -16.98 9.65 -6.89
C LEU A 370 -17.97 9.02 -5.92
N LEU A 371 -18.36 9.73 -4.87
CA LEU A 371 -19.38 9.26 -3.93
C LEU A 371 -20.77 9.17 -4.58
N GLY A 372 -21.05 10.03 -5.56
CA GLY A 372 -22.27 10.03 -6.36
C GLY A 372 -22.50 8.74 -7.16
N LEU A 373 -21.45 7.93 -7.38
CA LEU A 373 -21.56 6.64 -8.05
C LEU A 373 -22.27 5.56 -7.21
N GLN A 374 -22.37 5.73 -5.89
CA GLN A 374 -22.90 4.69 -5.01
C GLN A 374 -24.39 4.43 -5.28
N GLY A 375 -24.70 3.23 -5.77
CA GLY A 375 -26.05 2.76 -6.07
C GLY A 375 -26.47 2.94 -7.53
N LEU A 376 -25.77 3.74 -8.34
CA LEU A 376 -26.12 3.96 -9.74
C LEU A 376 -26.12 2.63 -10.50
N ARG A 377 -27.18 2.39 -11.30
CA ARG A 377 -27.31 1.18 -12.12
C ARG A 377 -27.12 -0.10 -11.29
N SER A 378 -27.68 -0.11 -10.08
CA SER A 378 -27.55 -1.21 -9.11
C SER A 378 -26.10 -1.56 -8.73
N THR A 379 -25.16 -0.60 -8.83
CA THR A 379 -23.74 -0.82 -8.61
C THR A 379 -23.20 0.00 -7.45
N TRP A 380 -22.33 -0.62 -6.67
CA TRP A 380 -21.68 -0.03 -5.51
C TRP A 380 -20.18 -0.28 -5.62
N TYR A 381 -19.39 0.63 -5.06
CA TYR A 381 -17.94 0.58 -5.14
C TYR A 381 -17.29 0.58 -3.76
N THR A 382 -16.28 -0.26 -3.60
CA THR A 382 -15.42 -0.32 -2.41
C THR A 382 -13.97 -0.52 -2.81
N GLY A 383 -13.06 -0.22 -1.89
CA GLY A 383 -11.62 -0.30 -2.13
C GLY A 383 -10.92 1.02 -1.87
N ALA A 384 -9.62 1.04 -2.18
CA ALA A 384 -8.74 2.13 -1.78
C ALA A 384 -9.05 3.45 -2.50
N ALA A 385 -9.51 3.43 -3.75
CA ALA A 385 -9.96 4.63 -4.44
C ALA A 385 -11.05 5.43 -3.70
N PHE A 386 -11.83 4.81 -2.81
CA PHE A 386 -12.89 5.45 -2.01
C PHE A 386 -12.46 5.76 -0.57
N SER A 387 -11.19 5.50 -0.25
CA SER A 387 -10.64 5.52 1.11
C SER A 387 -9.09 5.60 1.06
N SER A 388 -8.42 4.62 1.66
CA SER A 388 -6.97 4.44 1.75
C SER A 388 -6.61 2.96 1.56
N ASN A 389 -5.35 2.66 1.25
CA ASN A 389 -4.87 1.30 0.93
C ASN A 389 -4.75 0.36 2.14
N TYR A 390 -5.28 0.72 3.31
CA TYR A 390 -5.14 -0.06 4.54
C TYR A 390 -6.27 -1.04 4.76
N GLN A 391 -5.93 -2.32 4.92
CA GLN A 391 -6.90 -3.39 4.99
C GLN A 391 -7.95 -3.23 6.10
N THR A 392 -7.55 -2.84 7.32
CA THR A 392 -8.49 -2.66 8.44
C THR A 392 -9.37 -1.42 8.26
N ILE A 393 -8.87 -0.41 7.58
CA ILE A 393 -9.65 0.77 7.17
C ILE A 393 -10.67 0.38 6.10
N LEU A 394 -10.29 -0.43 5.11
CA LEU A 394 -11.21 -0.95 4.09
C LEU A 394 -12.28 -1.85 4.68
N TRP A 395 -11.98 -2.62 5.74
CA TRP A 395 -13.00 -3.36 6.48
C TRP A 395 -13.98 -2.41 7.15
N GLN A 396 -13.48 -1.38 7.83
CA GLN A 396 -14.33 -0.38 8.46
C GLN A 396 -15.16 0.41 7.43
N TYR A 397 -14.63 0.68 6.23
CA TYR A 397 -15.38 1.26 5.12
C TYR A 397 -16.56 0.38 4.73
N ASN A 398 -16.33 -0.93 4.63
CA ASN A 398 -17.38 -1.90 4.30
C ASN A 398 -18.45 -2.03 5.39
N GLU A 399 -18.10 -1.87 6.68
CA GLU A 399 -19.08 -1.81 7.77
C GLU A 399 -20.04 -0.60 7.63
N VAL A 400 -19.60 0.48 6.98
CA VAL A 400 -20.43 1.65 6.68
C VAL A 400 -21.22 1.47 5.38
N LEU A 401 -20.59 0.92 4.33
CA LEU A 401 -21.17 0.78 2.99
C LEU A 401 -22.25 -0.31 2.93
N LEU A 402 -21.98 -1.50 3.49
CA LEU A 402 -22.85 -2.67 3.32
C LEU A 402 -24.28 -2.47 3.84
N PRO A 403 -24.52 -1.82 5.00
CA PRO A 403 -25.89 -1.49 5.42
C PRO A 403 -26.64 -0.61 4.41
N GLN A 404 -25.97 0.37 3.79
CA GLN A 404 -26.56 1.25 2.78
C GLN A 404 -26.87 0.48 1.49
N LEU A 405 -25.93 -0.37 1.08
CA LEU A 405 -26.11 -1.28 -0.05
C LEU A 405 -27.30 -2.20 0.18
N LEU A 406 -27.53 -2.70 1.39
CA LEU A 406 -28.64 -3.64 1.66
C LEU A 406 -29.99 -2.96 1.90
N ALA A 407 -30.01 -1.67 2.23
CA ALA A 407 -31.22 -0.91 2.54
C ALA A 407 -31.97 -0.39 1.30
N THR A 408 -31.24 -0.20 0.19
CA THR A 408 -31.81 0.11 -1.13
C THR A 408 -32.39 -1.13 -1.79
#